data_AF-A0A382LVI8-F1
#
_entry.id   AF-A0A382LVI8-F1
#
_cell.length_a   1.000
_cell.length_b   1.000
_cell.length_c   1.000
_cell.angle_alpha   90.00
_cell.angle_beta   90.00
_cell.angle_gamma   90.00
#
_symmetry.space_group_name_H-M   'P 1'
#
loop_
_entity.id
_entity.type
_entity.pdbx_description
1 polymer ?
#
loop_
_entity_poly.entity_id
_entity_poly.type
_entity_poly.pdbx_seq_one_letter_code
_entity_poly.pdbx_strand_id
1 'polypeptide(L)'
;VTYIILIINLIIVYLIISEKGYRSYFLLVILGGYSSNLFDRLYFNAVPDFIDLNYNGFHWFIFNVADIFITIGIICLIIAELVVYKKVK
;
A
#
# COMPACT_ATOMS: atom_id res chain seq x y z
N VAL A 1 -10.92 13.12 -0.36
CA VAL A 1 -10.02 11.97 -0.65
C VAL A 1 -8.56 12.30 -0.38
N THR A 2 -7.99 13.38 -0.92
CA THR A 2 -6.58 13.76 -0.70
C THR A 2 -6.19 13.88 0.78
N TYR A 3 -7.02 14.54 1.60
CA TYR A 3 -6.79 14.63 3.05
C TYR A 3 -6.77 13.28 3.76
N ILE A 4 -7.58 12.31 3.29
CA ILE A 4 -7.60 10.95 3.85
C ILE A 4 -6.27 10.25 3.53
N ILE A 5 -5.79 10.34 2.29
CA ILE A 5 -4.49 9.79 1.88
C ILE A 5 -3.35 10.42 2.69
N LEU A 6 -3.40 11.73 2.94
CA LEU A 6 -2.42 12.42 3.77
C LEU A 6 -2.43 11.88 5.21
N ILE A 7 -3.61 11.75 5.83
CA ILE A 7 -3.75 11.20 7.18
C ILE A 7 -3.22 9.76 7.24
N ILE A 8 -3.53 8.92 6.24
CA ILE A 8 -3.04 7.55 6.19
C ILE A 8 -1.51 7.51 6.09
N ASN A 9 -0.88 8.36 5.26
CA ASN A 9 0.58 8.47 5.21
C ASN A 9 1.17 8.83 6.58
N LEU A 10 0.59 9.79 7.30
CA LEU A 10 1.05 10.17 8.65
C LEU A 10 0.91 9.01 9.65
N ILE A 11 -0.19 8.27 9.58
CA ILE A 11 -0.39 7.06 10.41
C ILE A 11 0.68 6.01 10.08
N ILE A 12 0.95 5.75 8.80
CA ILE A 12 1.97 4.77 8.40
C ILE A 12 3.36 5.20 8.89
N VAL A 13 3.71 6.49 8.78
CA VAL A 13 4.98 7.02 9.32
C VAL A 13 5.06 6.81 10.84
N TYR A 14 3.97 7.11 11.56
CA TYR A 14 3.91 6.86 13.01
C TYR A 14 4.11 5.37 13.35
N LEU A 15 3.48 4.47 12.59
CA LEU A 15 3.63 3.03 12.76
C LEU A 15 5.07 2.56 12.48
N ILE A 16 5.71 3.10 11.44
CA ILE A 16 7.11 2.80 11.12
C ILE A 16 8.04 3.19 12.28
N ILE A 17 7.84 4.37 12.86
CA ILE A 17 8.66 4.86 13.98
C ILE A 17 8.44 4.01 15.25
N SER A 18 7.22 3.51 15.43
CA SER A 18 6.85 2.68 16.59
C SER A 18 7.32 1.22 16.46
N GLU A 19 7.56 0.75 15.23
CA GLU A 19 7.94 -0.62 14.92
C GLU A 19 9.48 -0.79 14.94
N LYS A 20 9.98 -1.81 15.66
CA LYS A 20 11.43 -2.08 15.79
C LYS A 20 11.92 -3.28 14.98
N GLY A 21 11.02 -3.97 14.28
CA GLY A 21 11.31 -5.19 13.53
C GLY A 21 11.33 -5.01 12.02
N TYR A 22 11.49 -6.14 11.33
CA TYR A 22 11.44 -6.24 9.87
C TYR A 22 10.08 -5.82 9.27
N ARG A 23 9.02 -5.74 10.10
CA ARG A 23 7.70 -5.22 9.71
C ARG A 23 7.77 -3.76 9.21
N SER A 24 8.72 -2.98 9.69
CA SER A 24 8.97 -1.61 9.23
C SER A 24 9.27 -1.54 7.73
N TYR A 25 9.97 -2.54 7.16
CA TYR A 25 10.23 -2.61 5.72
C TYR A 25 8.93 -2.78 4.91
N PHE A 26 7.98 -3.58 5.40
CA PHE A 26 6.69 -3.74 4.72
C PHE A 26 5.84 -2.48 4.82
N LEU A 27 5.87 -1.79 5.96
CA LEU A 27 5.23 -0.49 6.12
C LEU A 27 5.84 0.59 5.20
N LEU A 28 7.16 0.56 4.96
CA LEU A 28 7.84 1.46 4.01
C LEU A 28 7.37 1.21 2.56
N VAL A 29 7.13 -0.03 2.17
CA VAL A 29 6.55 -0.36 0.86
C VAL A 29 5.15 0.22 0.71
N ILE A 30 4.31 0.09 1.74
CA ILE A 30 2.95 0.66 1.75
C ILE A 30 3.02 2.20 1.72
N LEU A 31 3.92 2.80 2.49
CA LEU A 31 4.14 4.25 2.51
C LEU A 31 4.51 4.78 1.13
N GLY A 32 5.39 4.08 0.41
CA GLY A 32 5.79 4.45 -0.95
C GLY A 32 4.60 4.51 -1.92
N GLY A 33 3.72 3.50 -1.90
CA GLY A 33 2.51 3.50 -2.72
C GLY A 33 1.55 4.64 -2.34
N TYR A 34 1.23 4.78 -1.05
CA TYR A 34 0.35 5.88 -0.59
C TYR A 34 0.93 7.27 -0.87
N SER A 35 2.25 7.43 -0.80
CA SER A 35 2.95 8.69 -1.11
C SER A 35 2.92 9.00 -2.61
N SER A 36 3.06 7.99 -3.48
CA SER A 36 2.92 8.17 -4.93
C SER A 36 1.51 8.62 -5.32
N ASN A 37 0.47 7.94 -4.81
CA ASN A 37 -0.92 8.34 -5.06
C ASN A 37 -1.25 9.75 -4.50
N LEU A 38 -0.58 10.17 -3.42
CA LEU A 38 -0.67 11.53 -2.91
C LEU A 38 -0.02 12.52 -3.88
N PHE A 39 1.19 12.22 -4.36
CA PHE A 39 1.90 13.05 -5.33
C PHE A 39 1.10 13.22 -6.63
N ASP A 40 0.56 12.12 -7.17
CA ASP A 40 -0.26 12.15 -8.38
C ASP A 40 -1.47 13.07 -8.22
N ARG A 41 -2.13 13.03 -7.06
CA ARG A 41 -3.24 13.95 -6.78
C ARG A 41 -2.81 15.40 -6.68
N LEU A 42 -1.62 15.69 -6.16
CA LEU A 42 -1.12 17.07 -6.06
C LEU A 42 -0.71 17.61 -7.43
N TYR A 43 -0.21 16.75 -8.32
CA TYR A 43 0.30 17.16 -9.63
C TYR A 43 -0.77 17.11 -10.74
N PHE A 44 -1.55 16.03 -10.81
CA PHE A 44 -2.56 15.78 -11.85
C PHE A 44 -4.00 16.06 -11.40
N ASN A 45 -4.24 16.42 -10.13
CA ASN A 45 -5.58 16.51 -9.51
C ASN A 45 -6.38 15.19 -9.50
N ALA A 46 -5.78 14.09 -9.93
CA ALA A 46 -6.36 12.75 -10.01
C ALA A 46 -5.28 11.68 -9.76
N VAL A 47 -5.69 10.42 -9.61
CA VAL A 47 -4.77 9.28 -9.58
C VAL A 47 -4.90 8.58 -10.94
N PRO A 48 -3.87 8.62 -11.80
CA PRO A 48 -3.93 7.97 -13.10
C PRO A 48 -3.75 6.46 -12.95
N ASP A 49 -4.81 5.72 -13.28
CA ASP A 49 -4.79 4.26 -13.37
C ASP A 49 -4.54 3.85 -14.83
N PHE A 50 -3.56 2.97 -15.07
CA PHE A 50 -3.09 2.66 -16.42
C PHE A 50 -2.85 1.18 -16.69
N ILE A 51 -2.95 0.32 -15.68
CA ILE A 51 -2.81 -1.13 -15.82
C ILE A 51 -4.22 -1.73 -15.93
N ASP A 52 -4.58 -2.19 -17.13
CA ASP A 52 -5.80 -2.96 -17.39
C ASP A 52 -5.44 -4.43 -17.64
N LEU A 53 -5.97 -5.34 -16.81
CA LEU A 53 -5.85 -6.77 -17.00
C LEU A 53 -7.16 -7.31 -17.53
N ASN A 54 -7.17 -7.78 -18.77
CA ASN A 54 -8.35 -8.34 -19.42
C ASN A 54 -8.10 -9.74 -19.97
N TYR A 55 -9.13 -10.59 -19.89
CA TYR A 55 -9.10 -11.95 -20.39
C TYR A 55 -10.51 -12.41 -20.79
N ASN A 56 -10.70 -12.89 -22.03
CA ASN A 56 -11.96 -13.41 -22.55
C ASN A 56 -13.20 -12.50 -22.29
N GLY A 57 -13.03 -11.18 -22.46
CA GLY A 57 -14.11 -10.21 -22.25
C GLY A 57 -14.38 -9.86 -20.78
N PHE A 58 -13.69 -10.51 -19.84
CA PHE A 58 -13.63 -10.05 -18.46
C PHE A 58 -12.51 -9.01 -18.31
N HIS A 59 -12.86 -7.86 -17.73
CA HIS A 59 -11.91 -6.82 -17.33
C HIS A 59 -11.78 -6.84 -15.82
N TRP A 60 -10.56 -7.03 -15.34
CA TRP A 60 -10.24 -6.75 -13.95
C TRP A 60 -10.29 -5.24 -13.70
N PHE A 61 -10.29 -4.82 -12.45
CA PHE A 61 -10.19 -3.42 -12.09
C PHE A 61 -8.91 -2.81 -12.65
N ILE A 62 -8.98 -1.58 -13.16
CA ILE A 62 -7.80 -0.84 -13.61
C ILE A 62 -7.08 -0.33 -12.35
N PHE A 63 -5.76 -0.46 -12.32
CA PHE A 63 -4.94 -0.03 -11.18
C PHE A 63 -3.62 0.58 -11.64
N ASN A 64 -2.81 1.05 -10.68
CA ASN A 64 -1.48 1.58 -10.96
C ASN A 64 -0.39 0.87 -10.12
N VAL A 65 0.86 1.28 -10.31
CA VAL A 65 2.01 0.70 -9.58
C VAL A 65 1.94 0.96 -8.07
N ALA A 66 1.35 2.08 -7.64
CA ALA A 66 1.17 2.37 -6.23
C ALA A 66 0.25 1.34 -5.55
N ASP A 67 -0.83 0.94 -6.23
CA ASP A 67 -1.76 -0.08 -5.72
C ASP A 67 -1.09 -1.46 -5.59
N ILE A 68 -0.18 -1.79 -6.50
CA ILE A 68 0.64 -3.01 -6.42
C ILE A 68 1.49 -2.99 -5.14
N PHE A 69 2.20 -1.88 -4.88
CA PHE A 69 3.03 -1.78 -3.68
C PHE A 69 2.22 -1.83 -2.39
N ILE A 70 1.08 -1.13 -2.35
CA ILE A 70 0.16 -1.20 -1.20
C ILE A 70 -0.30 -2.64 -0.98
N THR A 71 -0.74 -3.33 -2.03
CA THR A 71 -1.25 -4.70 -1.97
C THR A 71 -0.17 -5.68 -1.50
N ILE A 72 1.02 -5.63 -2.09
CA ILE A 72 2.15 -6.50 -1.71
C ILE A 72 2.56 -6.23 -0.27
N GLY A 73 2.70 -4.97 0.13
CA GLY A 73 3.08 -4.62 1.50
C GLY A 73 2.09 -5.12 2.54
N ILE A 74 0.78 -5.01 2.27
CA ILE A 74 -0.28 -5.53 3.14
C ILE A 74 -0.22 -7.06 3.21
N ILE A 75 -0.06 -7.76 2.08
CA ILE A 75 0.06 -9.22 2.05
C ILE A 75 1.27 -9.67 2.88
N CYS A 76 2.42 -8.99 2.75
CA CYS A 76 3.61 -9.28 3.56
C CYS A 76 3.36 -9.09 5.06
N LEU A 77 2.67 -8.03 5.46
CA LEU A 77 2.31 -7.81 6.87
C LEU A 77 1.38 -8.90 7.40
N ILE A 78 0.38 -9.31 6.63
CA ILE A 78 -0.55 -10.40 7.02
C ILE A 78 0.23 -11.70 7.20
N ILE A 79 1.11 -12.05 6.25
CA ILE A 79 1.93 -13.26 6.33
C ILE A 79 2.86 -13.19 7.55
N ALA A 80 3.51 -12.05 7.79
CA ALA A 80 4.37 -11.87 8.96
C ALA A 80 3.61 -12.11 10.27
N GLU A 81 2.37 -11.62 10.36
CA GLU A 81 1.54 -11.79 11.55
C GLU A 81 1.07 -13.25 11.73
N LEU A 82 0.66 -13.92 10.66
CA LEU A 82 0.26 -15.33 10.70
C LEU A 82 1.43 -16.26 11.11
N VAL A 83 2.65 -15.96 10.66
CA VAL A 83 3.86 -16.71 11.04
C VAL A 83 4.18 -16.51 12.53
N VAL A 84 4.05 -15.28 13.04
CA VAL A 84 4.27 -15.00 14.46
C VAL A 84 3.20 -15.66 15.32
N TYR A 85 1.92 -15.60 14.92
CA TYR A 85 0.83 -16.26 15.62
C TYR A 85 1.06 -17.76 15.79
N LYS A 86 1.56 -18.44 14.74
CA LYS A 86 1.92 -19.87 14.80
C LYS A 86 3.12 -20.20 15.68
N LYS A 87 4.01 -19.25 15.97
CA LYS A 87 5.15 -19.46 16.88
C LYS A 87 4.76 -19.35 18.36
N VAL A 88 3.71 -18.58 18.66
CA VAL A 88 3.26 -18.31 20.04
C VAL A 88 2.31 -19.38 20.55
N LYS A 89 1.60 -20.07 19.64
CA LYS A 89 0.87 -21.31 19.91
C LYS A 89 1.78 -22.53 19.77
#